data_AF-A0A0D5YTQ1-F1
#
_entry.id   AF-A0A0D5YTQ1-F1
#
_cell.length_a   1.000
_cell.length_b   1.000
_cell.length_c   1.000
_cell.angle_alpha   90.00
_cell.angle_beta   90.00
_cell.angle_gamma   90.00
#
_symmetry.space_group_name_H-M   'P 1'
#
loop_
_entity.id
_entity.type
_entity.pdbx_description
1 polymer ?
#
loop_
_entity_poly.entity_id
_entity_poly.type
_entity_poly.pdbx_seq_one_letter_code
_entity_poly.pdbx_strand_id
1 'polypeptide(L)'
;MKQPELGLKIEALRKEKGLTQEELVERCNINVRTLQRIENGEVTPRSYTVKTILSALDEDYETLQVTEDQNPDFVLNVSKKEAKSVHTLLTLAMVSGVLYLITSSMEGVIDYFRFYEDELVFGTIGSVVLKIFSMLFYAAMVYGFLISGKLLKNYLMKIASVLLLIGCVLFYLFDIVSFFNDFLTFEVVILAEAISWGTLGILFGISIIKTNKIMRPLSFFAGGMEVLASFFLLTVVLSLLGWILQLPAVILEVLFLYRVSQRVKQGNH
;
A
#
# COMPACT_ATOMS: atom_id res chain seq x y z
N MET A 1 11.36 -10.42 -16.32
CA MET A 1 11.78 -11.70 -15.72
C MET A 1 13.11 -11.62 -14.95
N LYS A 2 13.12 -12.10 -13.69
CA LYS A 2 14.34 -12.51 -12.98
C LYS A 2 14.48 -14.04 -13.11
N GLN A 3 15.71 -14.57 -13.11
CA GLN A 3 15.89 -16.04 -13.03
C GLN A 3 15.28 -16.56 -11.72
N PRO A 4 14.57 -17.71 -11.72
CA PRO A 4 14.57 -18.80 -12.71
C PRO A 4 13.35 -18.87 -13.68
N GLU A 5 12.43 -17.92 -13.64
CA GLU A 5 11.11 -18.03 -14.31
C GLU A 5 11.19 -18.10 -15.85
N LEU A 6 12.15 -17.40 -16.45
CA LEU A 6 12.39 -17.42 -17.90
C LEU A 6 12.78 -18.82 -18.40
N GLY A 7 13.64 -19.52 -17.65
CA GLY A 7 14.13 -20.85 -18.02
C GLY A 7 13.00 -21.88 -18.06
N LEU A 8 12.16 -21.88 -17.01
CA LEU A 8 10.99 -22.75 -16.91
C LEU A 8 9.98 -22.52 -18.03
N LYS A 9 9.77 -21.26 -18.43
CA LYS A 9 8.84 -20.94 -19.53
C LYS A 9 9.37 -21.41 -20.89
N ILE A 10 10.66 -21.24 -21.15
CA ILE A 10 11.30 -21.75 -22.38
C ILE A 10 11.19 -23.28 -22.43
N GLU A 11 11.46 -23.97 -21.32
CA GLU A 11 11.35 -25.42 -21.24
C GLU A 11 9.91 -25.91 -21.50
N ALA A 12 8.91 -25.22 -20.92
CA ALA A 12 7.50 -25.54 -21.11
C ALA A 12 7.06 -25.40 -22.58
N LEU A 13 7.40 -24.26 -23.22
CA LEU A 13 7.08 -24.00 -24.63
C LEU A 13 7.76 -25.01 -25.57
N ARG A 14 9.02 -25.36 -25.27
CA ARG A 14 9.76 -26.38 -26.03
C ARG A 14 9.04 -27.73 -25.98
N LYS A 15 8.60 -28.16 -24.78
CA LYS A 15 7.87 -29.41 -24.58
C LYS A 15 6.49 -29.39 -25.24
N GLU A 16 5.79 -28.27 -25.19
CA GLU A 16 4.50 -28.09 -25.87
C GLU A 16 4.62 -28.28 -27.39
N LYS A 17 5.74 -27.83 -27.98
CA LYS A 17 6.06 -28.03 -29.39
C LYS A 17 6.67 -29.39 -29.72
N GLY A 18 6.86 -30.25 -28.72
CA GLY A 18 7.47 -31.57 -28.89
C GLY A 18 8.94 -31.52 -29.34
N LEU A 19 9.64 -30.41 -29.11
CA LEU A 19 11.02 -30.22 -29.57
C LEU A 19 12.02 -30.78 -28.55
N THR A 20 13.11 -31.39 -29.01
CA THR A 20 14.28 -31.69 -28.17
C THR A 20 15.12 -30.45 -27.90
N GLN A 21 16.06 -30.51 -26.94
CA GLN A 21 16.97 -29.38 -26.69
C GLN A 21 17.85 -29.13 -27.91
N GLU A 22 18.30 -30.20 -28.58
CA GLU A 22 19.10 -30.19 -29.80
C GLU A 22 18.35 -29.53 -30.96
N GLU A 23 17.08 -29.89 -31.17
CA GLU A 23 16.24 -29.32 -32.22
C GLU A 23 15.93 -27.83 -32.00
N LEU A 24 15.69 -27.42 -30.75
CA LEU A 24 15.50 -26.00 -30.44
C LEU A 24 16.81 -25.23 -30.68
N VAL A 25 17.94 -25.80 -30.29
CA VAL A 25 19.26 -25.18 -30.45
C VAL A 25 19.62 -24.99 -31.92
N GLU A 26 19.29 -25.95 -32.79
CA GLU A 26 19.49 -25.85 -34.24
C GLU A 26 18.71 -24.67 -34.84
N ARG A 27 17.47 -24.45 -34.39
CA ARG A 27 16.64 -23.31 -34.82
C ARG A 27 17.10 -21.97 -34.27
N CYS A 28 17.68 -21.96 -33.07
CA CYS A 28 18.08 -20.73 -32.37
C CYS A 28 19.53 -20.30 -32.65
N ASN A 29 20.32 -21.16 -33.28
CA ASN A 29 21.77 -21.00 -33.47
C ASN A 29 22.51 -20.66 -32.16
N ILE A 30 22.22 -21.41 -31.09
CA ILE A 30 22.91 -21.30 -29.79
C ILE A 30 23.68 -22.60 -29.49
N ASN A 31 24.26 -22.72 -28.29
CA ASN A 31 24.87 -23.97 -27.85
C ASN A 31 23.90 -24.73 -26.93
N VAL A 32 23.82 -26.06 -27.05
CA VAL A 32 22.98 -26.92 -26.19
C VAL A 32 23.25 -26.70 -24.71
N ARG A 33 24.54 -26.55 -24.34
CA ARG A 33 24.94 -26.24 -22.96
C ARG A 33 24.47 -24.86 -22.52
N THR A 34 24.35 -23.91 -23.43
CA THR A 34 23.80 -22.58 -23.12
C THR A 34 22.29 -22.67 -22.90
N LEU A 35 21.55 -23.41 -23.74
CA LEU A 35 20.12 -23.64 -23.53
C LEU A 35 19.83 -24.33 -22.19
N GLN A 36 20.57 -25.39 -21.86
CA GLN A 36 20.43 -26.09 -20.57
C GLN A 36 20.64 -25.17 -19.36
N ARG A 37 21.68 -24.33 -19.41
CA ARG A 37 21.94 -23.34 -18.34
C ARG A 37 20.87 -22.26 -18.25
N ILE A 38 20.20 -21.94 -19.36
CA ILE A 38 19.06 -21.01 -19.38
C ILE A 38 17.83 -21.69 -18.78
N GLU A 39 17.48 -22.90 -19.22
CA GLU A 39 16.34 -23.70 -18.72
C GLU A 39 16.48 -23.98 -17.21
N ASN A 40 17.69 -24.30 -16.74
CA ASN A 40 17.99 -24.54 -15.32
C ASN A 40 18.11 -23.26 -14.47
N GLY A 41 18.00 -22.06 -15.07
CA GLY A 41 18.10 -20.80 -14.34
C GLY A 41 19.52 -20.42 -13.88
N GLU A 42 20.57 -20.99 -14.47
CA GLU A 42 21.98 -20.76 -14.13
C GLU A 42 22.60 -19.53 -14.82
N VAL A 43 22.08 -19.15 -16.00
CA VAL A 43 22.58 -18.00 -16.78
C VAL A 43 21.47 -17.14 -17.32
N THR A 44 21.55 -15.82 -17.09
CA THR A 44 20.63 -14.85 -17.69
C THR A 44 21.08 -14.54 -19.13
N PRO A 45 20.34 -14.96 -20.16
CA PRO A 45 20.67 -14.66 -21.55
C PRO A 45 20.47 -13.17 -21.87
N ARG A 46 21.20 -12.67 -22.88
CA ARG A 46 21.00 -11.31 -23.41
C ARG A 46 19.64 -11.23 -24.13
N SER A 47 19.04 -10.04 -24.18
CA SER A 47 17.72 -9.83 -24.81
C SER A 47 17.66 -10.34 -26.26
N TYR A 48 18.76 -10.23 -27.01
CA TYR A 48 18.85 -10.79 -28.36
C TYR A 48 18.68 -12.31 -28.38
N THR A 49 19.40 -13.02 -27.50
CA THR A 49 19.30 -14.48 -27.38
C THR A 49 17.91 -14.93 -26.97
N VAL A 50 17.25 -14.18 -26.08
CA VAL A 50 15.87 -14.45 -25.67
C VAL A 50 14.93 -14.32 -26.87
N LYS A 51 15.02 -13.22 -27.63
CA LYS A 51 14.24 -13.02 -28.86
C LYS A 51 14.40 -14.18 -29.84
N THR A 52 15.64 -14.60 -30.10
CA THR A 52 15.92 -15.71 -31.03
C THR A 52 15.27 -17.02 -30.57
N ILE A 53 15.34 -17.33 -29.27
CA ILE A 53 14.73 -18.55 -28.71
C ILE A 53 13.21 -18.54 -28.89
N LEU A 54 12.58 -17.40 -28.64
CA LEU A 54 11.13 -17.29 -28.68
C LEU A 54 10.60 -17.26 -30.11
N SER A 55 11.30 -16.57 -31.01
CA SER A 55 10.99 -16.61 -32.44
C SER A 55 11.06 -18.05 -32.98
N ALA A 56 12.03 -18.86 -32.55
CA ALA A 56 12.10 -20.28 -32.91
C ALA A 56 10.97 -21.13 -32.29
N LEU A 57 10.37 -20.64 -31.20
CA LEU A 57 9.19 -21.19 -30.55
C LEU A 57 7.90 -20.48 -31.01
N ASP A 58 7.89 -19.80 -32.15
CA ASP A 58 6.77 -19.00 -32.70
C ASP A 58 6.05 -18.11 -31.65
N GLU A 59 6.80 -17.65 -30.64
CA GLU A 59 6.32 -16.76 -29.59
C GLU A 59 6.96 -15.39 -29.78
N ASP A 60 6.14 -14.34 -29.69
CA ASP A 60 6.67 -12.99 -29.74
C ASP A 60 7.29 -12.63 -28.37
N TYR A 61 8.48 -12.01 -28.42
CA TYR A 61 9.11 -11.43 -27.25
C TYR A 61 8.21 -10.37 -26.59
N GLU A 62 7.38 -9.69 -27.38
CA GLU A 62 6.37 -8.77 -26.88
C GLU A 62 5.26 -9.49 -26.10
N THR A 63 4.82 -10.68 -26.54
CA THR A 63 3.83 -11.51 -25.81
C THR A 63 4.31 -11.87 -24.41
N LEU A 64 5.63 -12.01 -24.20
CA LEU A 64 6.22 -12.26 -22.89
C LEU A 64 6.24 -11.06 -21.96
N GLN A 65 6.39 -9.86 -22.50
CA GLN A 65 6.18 -8.64 -21.72
C GLN A 65 4.70 -8.48 -21.38
N VAL A 66 3.82 -8.81 -22.32
CA VAL A 66 2.37 -8.79 -22.14
C VAL A 66 1.89 -9.84 -21.12
N THR A 67 2.56 -10.99 -20.98
CA THR A 67 2.18 -11.97 -19.94
C THR A 67 2.62 -11.58 -18.52
N GLU A 68 3.62 -10.69 -18.35
CA GLU A 68 3.98 -10.16 -17.02
C GLU A 68 2.99 -9.06 -16.57
N ASP A 69 2.43 -8.28 -17.50
CA ASP A 69 1.46 -7.22 -17.19
C ASP A 69 -0.01 -7.68 -17.23
N GLN A 70 -0.32 -8.81 -17.88
CA GLN A 70 -1.64 -9.43 -17.85
C GLN A 70 -1.70 -10.59 -16.85
N ASN A 71 -1.50 -10.27 -15.58
CA ASN A 71 -2.10 -11.06 -14.52
C ASN A 71 -3.63 -10.84 -14.65
N PRO A 72 -4.48 -11.89 -14.77
CA PRO A 72 -5.95 -11.75 -14.84
C PRO A 72 -6.57 -11.06 -13.60
N ASP A 73 -5.72 -10.75 -12.63
CA ASP A 73 -5.99 -10.23 -11.30
C ASP A 73 -5.63 -8.73 -11.12
N PHE A 74 -5.05 -8.07 -12.15
CA PHE A 74 -4.83 -6.62 -12.16
C PHE A 74 -5.92 -5.94 -13.00
N VAL A 75 -6.86 -5.24 -12.38
CA VAL A 75 -7.84 -4.45 -13.17
C VAL A 75 -7.86 -3.00 -12.72
N LEU A 76 -6.96 -2.23 -13.32
CA LEU A 76 -7.14 -0.80 -13.57
C LEU A 76 -7.62 -0.59 -15.02
N ASN A 77 -8.89 -0.91 -15.31
CA ASN A 77 -9.51 -0.50 -16.57
C ASN A 77 -10.01 0.94 -16.42
N VAL A 78 -9.08 1.88 -16.31
CA VAL A 78 -9.35 3.31 -16.11
C VAL A 78 -9.05 4.02 -17.42
N SER A 79 -10.00 4.83 -17.90
CA SER A 79 -9.79 5.59 -19.14
C SER A 79 -8.56 6.49 -19.01
N LYS A 80 -7.81 6.72 -20.11
CA LYS A 80 -6.63 7.61 -20.11
C LYS A 80 -6.92 8.99 -19.50
N LYS A 81 -8.15 9.51 -19.69
CA LYS A 81 -8.60 10.78 -19.10
C LYS A 81 -8.76 10.69 -17.58
N GLU A 82 -9.29 9.59 -17.07
CA GLU A 82 -9.51 9.33 -15.65
C GLU A 82 -8.20 9.00 -14.92
N ALA A 83 -7.26 8.34 -15.59
CA ALA A 83 -5.97 7.95 -15.03
C ALA A 83 -5.17 9.13 -14.49
N LYS A 84 -5.16 10.25 -15.24
CA LYS A 84 -4.50 11.49 -14.80
C LYS A 84 -5.13 12.03 -13.52
N SER A 85 -6.46 12.12 -13.48
CA SER A 85 -7.19 12.60 -12.30
C SER A 85 -6.99 11.69 -11.09
N VAL A 86 -7.06 10.37 -11.28
CA VAL A 86 -6.82 9.37 -10.22
C VAL A 86 -5.39 9.48 -9.70
N HIS A 87 -4.40 9.60 -10.58
CA HIS A 87 -3.00 9.79 -10.19
C HIS A 87 -2.82 11.07 -9.36
N THR A 88 -3.43 12.18 -9.77
CA THR A 88 -3.41 13.43 -8.99
C THR A 88 -4.05 13.27 -7.62
N LEU A 89 -5.22 12.62 -7.53
CA LEU A 89 -5.90 12.39 -6.25
C LEU A 89 -5.09 11.48 -5.31
N LEU A 90 -4.51 10.40 -5.82
CA LEU A 90 -3.61 9.55 -5.03
C LEU A 90 -2.35 10.30 -4.60
N THR A 91 -1.86 11.23 -5.42
CA THR A 91 -0.71 12.07 -5.08
C THR A 91 -1.05 13.07 -3.98
N LEU A 92 -2.23 13.67 -4.04
CA LEU A 92 -2.73 14.51 -2.96
C LEU A 92 -2.86 13.70 -1.66
N ALA A 93 -3.45 12.50 -1.71
CA ALA A 93 -3.59 11.63 -0.55
C ALA A 93 -2.23 11.27 0.09
N MET A 94 -1.19 11.04 -0.72
CA MET A 94 0.17 10.82 -0.22
C MET A 94 0.74 12.04 0.50
N VAL A 95 0.64 13.22 -0.12
CA VAL A 95 1.11 14.48 0.48
C VAL A 95 0.36 14.73 1.78
N SER A 96 -0.95 14.51 1.80
CA SER A 96 -1.77 14.58 3.01
C SER A 96 -1.31 13.58 4.08
N GLY A 97 -0.95 12.35 3.72
CA GLY A 97 -0.39 11.39 4.69
C GLY A 97 0.94 11.85 5.32
N VAL A 98 1.81 12.50 4.55
CA VAL A 98 3.05 13.10 5.07
C VAL A 98 2.74 14.30 5.98
N LEU A 99 1.80 15.16 5.59
CA LEU A 99 1.37 16.30 6.42
C LEU A 99 0.68 15.81 7.71
N TYR A 100 -0.07 14.72 7.63
CA TYR A 100 -0.68 14.07 8.79
C TYR A 100 0.38 13.58 9.79
N LEU A 101 1.48 12.98 9.33
CA LEU A 101 2.58 12.58 10.23
C LEU A 101 3.15 13.76 11.03
N ILE A 102 3.33 14.91 10.37
CA ILE A 102 3.86 16.13 11.01
C ILE A 102 2.85 16.66 12.03
N THR A 103 1.60 16.81 11.61
CA THR A 103 0.55 17.42 12.43
C THR A 103 0.13 16.54 13.61
N SER A 104 0.00 15.22 13.43
CA SER A 104 -0.25 14.26 14.53
C SER A 104 0.89 14.19 15.54
N SER A 105 2.14 14.31 15.09
CA SER A 105 3.27 14.40 16.04
C SER A 105 3.21 15.66 16.89
N MET A 106 2.78 16.78 16.31
CA MET A 106 2.56 18.03 17.04
C MET A 106 1.38 17.91 18.01
N GLU A 107 0.31 17.21 17.65
CA GLU A 107 -0.82 16.93 18.57
C GLU A 107 -0.38 16.14 19.78
N GLY A 108 0.40 15.07 19.61
CA GLY A 108 0.93 14.30 20.74
C GLY A 108 1.72 15.17 21.72
N VAL A 109 2.44 16.19 21.22
CA VAL A 109 3.13 17.18 22.06
C VAL A 109 2.13 18.10 22.76
N ILE A 110 1.16 18.66 22.04
CA ILE A 110 0.14 19.54 22.62
C ILE A 110 -0.65 18.82 23.71
N ASP A 111 -1.07 17.59 23.46
CA ASP A 111 -1.85 16.79 24.41
C ASP A 111 -0.99 16.41 25.62
N TYR A 112 0.29 16.10 25.44
CA TYR A 112 1.22 15.90 26.57
C TYR A 112 1.26 17.12 27.50
N PHE A 113 1.52 18.32 26.96
CA PHE A 113 1.58 19.54 27.77
C PHE A 113 0.23 19.88 28.40
N ARG A 114 -0.88 19.68 27.67
CA ARG A 114 -2.22 19.91 28.19
C ARG A 114 -2.53 19.03 29.39
N PHE A 115 -2.20 17.75 29.34
CA PHE A 115 -2.66 16.78 30.33
C PHE A 115 -1.67 16.50 31.46
N TYR A 116 -0.37 16.75 31.27
CA TYR A 116 0.64 16.51 32.30
C TYR A 116 1.21 17.78 32.93
N GLU A 117 1.23 18.89 32.19
CA GLU A 117 1.78 20.17 32.66
C GLU A 117 0.69 21.23 32.87
N ASP A 118 -0.58 20.91 32.58
CA ASP A 118 -1.72 21.84 32.57
C ASP A 118 -1.46 23.10 31.70
N GLU A 119 -0.61 22.97 30.67
CA GLU A 119 -0.24 24.06 29.77
C GLU A 119 -0.87 23.90 28.37
N LEU A 120 -1.54 24.95 27.89
CA LEU A 120 -2.12 24.98 26.55
C LEU A 120 -1.12 25.56 25.54
N VAL A 121 -0.33 24.67 24.94
CA VAL A 121 0.60 25.02 23.86
C VAL A 121 -0.17 25.59 22.65
N PHE A 122 0.15 26.83 22.27
CA PHE A 122 -0.57 27.66 21.28
C PHE A 122 -1.99 28.11 21.65
N GLY A 123 -2.42 27.88 22.90
CA GLY A 123 -3.78 28.17 23.37
C GLY A 123 -4.85 27.29 22.72
N THR A 124 -6.06 27.29 23.29
CA THR A 124 -7.17 26.44 22.84
C THR A 124 -7.46 26.57 21.34
N ILE A 125 -7.49 27.80 20.81
CA ILE A 125 -7.78 28.04 19.39
C ILE A 125 -6.69 27.42 18.50
N GLY A 126 -5.41 27.58 18.87
CA GLY A 126 -4.29 27.01 18.11
C GLY A 126 -4.34 25.49 18.09
N SER A 127 -4.58 24.86 19.24
CA SER A 127 -4.72 23.40 19.37
C SER A 127 -5.89 22.87 18.54
N VAL A 128 -7.05 23.53 18.59
CA VAL A 128 -8.24 23.12 17.80
C VAL A 128 -7.99 23.26 16.30
N VAL A 129 -7.35 24.35 15.86
CA VAL A 129 -7.00 24.55 14.44
C VAL A 129 -6.05 23.45 13.95
N LEU A 130 -5.04 23.09 14.75
CA LEU A 130 -4.15 21.97 14.41
C LEU A 130 -4.93 20.66 14.26
N LYS A 131 -5.82 20.35 15.21
CA LYS A 131 -6.67 19.15 15.18
C LYS A 131 -7.56 19.09 13.93
N ILE A 132 -8.11 20.22 13.51
CA ILE A 132 -8.86 20.30 12.25
C ILE A 132 -7.96 20.00 11.04
N PHE A 133 -6.74 20.52 11.01
CA PHE A 133 -5.80 20.22 9.91
C PHE A 133 -5.40 18.75 9.87
N SER A 134 -5.07 18.13 11.01
CA SER A 134 -4.75 16.71 11.06
C SER A 134 -5.92 15.84 10.64
N MET A 135 -7.14 16.18 11.08
CA MET A 135 -8.38 15.51 10.65
C MET A 135 -8.52 15.56 9.12
N LEU A 136 -8.33 16.73 8.52
CA LEU A 136 -8.45 16.90 7.06
C LEU A 136 -7.35 16.14 6.30
N PHE A 137 -6.11 16.17 6.80
CA PHE A 137 -5.00 15.44 6.19
C PHE A 137 -5.18 13.93 6.29
N TYR A 138 -5.60 13.43 7.45
CA TYR A 138 -5.92 12.02 7.64
C TYR A 138 -7.09 11.59 6.75
N ALA A 139 -8.17 12.36 6.70
CA ALA A 139 -9.32 12.07 5.85
C ALA A 139 -8.93 12.03 4.36
N ALA A 140 -8.10 12.97 3.89
CA ALA A 140 -7.59 12.97 2.53
C ALA A 140 -6.72 11.73 2.23
N MET A 141 -5.88 11.29 3.18
CA MET A 141 -5.10 10.06 3.06
C MET A 141 -6.01 8.83 2.95
N VAL A 142 -6.98 8.67 3.85
CA VAL A 142 -7.93 7.56 3.85
C VAL A 142 -8.82 7.55 2.60
N TYR A 143 -9.18 8.72 2.08
CA TYR A 143 -9.88 8.83 0.80
C TYR A 143 -9.03 8.26 -0.36
N GLY A 144 -7.71 8.40 -0.30
CA GLY A 144 -6.78 7.71 -1.20
C GLY A 144 -6.95 6.19 -1.16
N PHE A 145 -7.09 5.59 0.04
CA PHE A 145 -7.33 4.16 0.19
C PHE A 145 -8.72 3.73 -0.28
N LEU A 146 -9.75 4.58 -0.16
CA LEU A 146 -11.06 4.33 -0.77
C LEU A 146 -10.96 4.23 -2.29
N ILE A 147 -10.17 5.11 -2.92
CA ILE A 147 -9.85 5.04 -4.35
C ILE A 147 -9.07 3.76 -4.65
N SER A 148 -7.98 3.49 -3.94
CA SER A 148 -7.17 2.27 -4.12
C SER A 148 -8.01 0.99 -4.00
N GLY A 149 -8.97 0.93 -3.06
CA GLY A 149 -9.88 -0.19 -2.90
C GLY A 149 -10.78 -0.40 -4.12
N LYS A 150 -11.21 0.66 -4.81
CA LYS A 150 -11.93 0.55 -6.10
C LYS A 150 -11.01 0.04 -7.20
N LEU A 151 -9.82 0.63 -7.33
CA LEU A 151 -8.84 0.29 -8.38
C LEU A 151 -8.33 -1.16 -8.25
N LEU A 152 -8.20 -1.66 -7.03
CA LEU A 152 -7.69 -2.99 -6.74
C LEU A 152 -8.81 -4.02 -6.54
N LYS A 153 -10.07 -3.64 -6.78
CA LYS A 153 -11.28 -4.45 -6.53
C LYS A 153 -11.34 -5.04 -5.10
N ASN A 154 -10.74 -4.35 -4.14
CA ASN A 154 -10.71 -4.74 -2.74
C ASN A 154 -11.90 -4.12 -1.98
N TYR A 155 -12.99 -4.90 -1.85
CA TYR A 155 -14.20 -4.46 -1.15
C TYR A 155 -13.96 -4.19 0.34
N LEU A 156 -13.11 -4.97 0.99
CA LEU A 156 -12.80 -4.78 2.41
C LEU A 156 -12.13 -3.43 2.64
N MET A 157 -11.19 -3.03 1.78
CA MET A 157 -10.50 -1.74 1.85
C MET A 157 -11.47 -0.57 1.66
N LYS A 158 -12.46 -0.69 0.76
CA LYS A 158 -13.50 0.32 0.59
C LYS A 158 -14.33 0.50 1.87
N ILE A 159 -14.80 -0.60 2.45
CA ILE A 159 -15.60 -0.57 3.67
C ILE A 159 -14.79 -0.01 4.83
N ALA A 160 -13.57 -0.50 5.04
CA ALA A 160 -12.68 -0.03 6.09
C ALA A 160 -12.37 1.48 5.95
N SER A 161 -12.11 1.96 4.73
CA SER A 161 -11.85 3.38 4.48
C SER A 161 -13.06 4.26 4.80
N VAL A 162 -14.28 3.82 4.45
CA VAL A 162 -15.50 4.57 4.81
C VAL A 162 -15.70 4.62 6.32
N LEU A 163 -15.51 3.49 7.01
CA LEU A 163 -15.61 3.45 8.46
C LEU A 163 -14.57 4.33 9.14
N LEU A 164 -13.32 4.35 8.63
CA LEU A 164 -12.28 5.25 9.11
C LEU A 164 -12.59 6.72 8.85
N LEU A 165 -13.20 7.08 7.72
CA LEU A 165 -13.61 8.47 7.46
C LEU A 165 -14.67 8.93 8.45
N ILE A 166 -15.67 8.08 8.73
CA ILE A 166 -16.71 8.37 9.72
C ILE A 166 -16.09 8.45 11.12
N GLY A 167 -15.27 7.46 11.48
CA GLY A 167 -14.55 7.42 12.74
C GLY A 167 -13.69 8.65 12.96
N CYS A 168 -12.87 9.01 11.97
CA CYS A 168 -12.03 10.21 11.97
C CYS A 168 -12.83 11.45 12.39
N VAL A 169 -13.95 11.74 11.70
CA VAL A 169 -14.78 12.90 12.04
C VAL A 169 -15.32 12.81 13.47
N LEU A 170 -15.84 11.65 13.89
CA LEU A 170 -16.38 11.47 15.22
C LEU A 170 -15.32 11.65 16.33
N PHE A 171 -14.12 11.09 16.15
CA PHE A 171 -13.06 11.14 17.15
C PHE A 171 -12.45 12.53 17.27
N TYR A 172 -12.14 13.19 16.15
CA TYR A 172 -11.63 14.56 16.20
C TYR A 172 -12.68 15.52 16.77
N LEU A 173 -13.98 15.33 16.49
CA LEU A 173 -15.03 16.12 17.15
C LEU A 173 -15.07 15.86 18.65
N PHE A 174 -15.00 14.60 19.07
CA PHE A 174 -14.97 14.22 20.49
C PHE A 174 -13.76 14.83 21.23
N ASP A 175 -12.58 14.71 20.64
CA ASP A 175 -11.33 15.27 21.15
C ASP A 175 -11.39 16.80 21.23
N ILE A 176 -11.87 17.48 20.19
CA ILE A 176 -12.09 18.95 20.22
C ILE A 176 -13.08 19.34 21.32
N VAL A 177 -14.18 18.60 21.49
CA VAL A 177 -15.15 18.86 22.56
C VAL A 177 -14.53 18.70 23.95
N SER A 178 -13.54 17.80 24.11
CA SER A 178 -12.81 17.63 25.37
C SER A 178 -12.12 18.90 25.85
N PHE A 179 -11.68 19.79 24.95
CA PHE A 179 -11.05 21.07 25.32
C PHE A 179 -11.99 22.04 26.02
N PHE A 180 -13.30 21.83 25.89
CA PHE A 180 -14.33 22.72 26.44
C PHE A 180 -15.13 22.06 27.56
N ASN A 181 -14.72 20.88 28.01
CA ASN A 181 -15.49 20.09 28.95
C ASN A 181 -14.60 19.40 29.99
N ASP A 182 -14.62 19.94 31.21
CA ASP A 182 -13.81 19.47 32.33
C ASP A 182 -14.16 18.04 32.79
N PHE A 183 -15.33 17.49 32.39
CA PHE A 183 -15.72 16.11 32.70
C PHE A 183 -14.99 15.08 31.81
N LEU A 184 -14.45 15.49 30.66
CA LEU A 184 -13.72 14.60 29.76
C LEU A 184 -12.24 14.57 30.17
N THR A 185 -11.95 13.80 31.21
CA THR A 185 -10.56 13.64 31.70
C THR A 185 -9.68 12.96 30.66
N PHE A 186 -8.37 13.15 30.81
CA PHE A 186 -7.35 12.53 29.96
C PHE A 186 -7.57 11.04 29.72
N GLU A 187 -7.84 10.29 30.80
CA GLU A 187 -8.00 8.85 30.75
C GLU A 187 -9.21 8.46 29.90
N VAL A 188 -10.31 9.21 30.00
CA VAL A 188 -11.52 8.97 29.21
C VAL A 188 -11.25 9.22 27.72
N VAL A 189 -10.55 10.31 27.40
CA VAL A 189 -10.24 10.67 26.01
C VAL A 189 -9.32 9.64 25.37
N ILE A 190 -8.18 9.34 26.00
CA ILE A 190 -7.23 8.34 25.50
C ILE A 190 -7.86 6.96 25.40
N LEU A 191 -8.67 6.55 26.40
CA LEU A 191 -9.33 5.24 26.37
C LEU A 191 -10.28 5.12 25.18
N ALA A 192 -11.10 6.14 24.96
CA ALA A 192 -12.05 6.18 23.85
C ALA A 192 -11.32 6.14 22.50
N GLU A 193 -10.25 6.92 22.35
CA GLU A 193 -9.44 6.96 21.14
C GLU A 193 -8.70 5.64 20.89
N ALA A 194 -8.04 5.07 21.90
CA ALA A 194 -7.27 3.84 21.76
C ALA A 194 -8.15 2.64 21.36
N ILE A 195 -9.32 2.48 21.98
CA ILE A 195 -10.27 1.41 21.62
C ILE A 195 -10.78 1.60 20.20
N SER A 196 -11.10 2.85 19.86
CA SER A 196 -11.69 3.20 18.57
C SER A 196 -10.72 3.02 17.41
N TRP A 197 -9.54 3.64 17.50
CA TRP A 197 -8.47 3.51 16.52
C TRP A 197 -7.95 2.08 16.45
N GLY A 198 -7.83 1.39 17.59
CA GLY A 198 -7.45 -0.02 17.62
C GLY A 198 -8.45 -0.93 16.90
N THR A 199 -9.76 -0.71 17.06
CA THR A 199 -10.77 -1.55 16.40
C THR A 199 -10.79 -1.30 14.89
N LEU A 200 -10.84 -0.03 14.47
CA LEU A 200 -10.90 0.33 13.06
C LEU A 200 -9.58 0.04 12.33
N GLY A 201 -8.45 0.26 12.99
CA GLY A 201 -7.12 0.02 12.44
C GLY A 201 -6.83 -1.46 12.21
N ILE A 202 -7.29 -2.37 13.08
CA ILE A 202 -7.22 -3.82 12.79
C ILE A 202 -7.96 -4.16 11.50
N LEU A 203 -9.21 -3.69 11.36
CA LEU A 203 -10.00 -3.93 10.15
C LEU A 203 -9.30 -3.35 8.91
N PHE A 204 -8.75 -2.14 9.03
CA PHE A 204 -8.05 -1.46 7.96
C PHE A 204 -6.75 -2.16 7.56
N GLY A 205 -5.90 -2.52 8.52
CA GLY A 205 -4.66 -3.26 8.26
C GLY A 205 -4.92 -4.62 7.61
N ILE A 206 -5.94 -5.37 8.05
CA ILE A 206 -6.37 -6.61 7.38
C ILE A 206 -6.81 -6.34 5.93
N SER A 207 -7.49 -5.22 5.69
CA SER A 207 -7.90 -4.81 4.35
C SER A 207 -6.71 -4.59 3.42
N ILE A 208 -5.62 -4.00 3.92
CA ILE A 208 -4.39 -3.78 3.17
C ILE A 208 -3.68 -5.13 2.93
N ILE A 209 -3.55 -5.99 3.93
CA ILE A 209 -2.93 -7.32 3.80
C ILE A 209 -3.63 -8.17 2.72
N LYS A 210 -4.96 -8.11 2.66
CA LYS A 210 -5.80 -8.84 1.69
C LYS A 210 -5.79 -8.24 0.28
N THR A 211 -4.91 -7.29 0.01
CA THR A 211 -4.68 -6.77 -1.36
C THR A 211 -4.00 -7.82 -2.24
N ASN A 212 -4.19 -7.70 -3.57
CA ASN A 212 -3.61 -8.58 -4.57
C ASN A 212 -2.10 -8.82 -4.36
N LYS A 213 -1.63 -10.03 -4.67
CA LYS A 213 -0.22 -10.45 -4.60
C LYS A 213 0.73 -9.48 -5.31
N ILE A 214 0.26 -8.80 -6.36
CA ILE A 214 1.07 -7.82 -7.11
C ILE A 214 1.55 -6.62 -6.26
N MET A 215 0.88 -6.35 -5.13
CA MET A 215 1.25 -5.29 -4.18
C MET A 215 2.18 -5.78 -3.06
N ARG A 216 2.41 -7.10 -2.96
CA ARG A 216 3.37 -7.67 -2.01
C ARG A 216 4.81 -7.34 -2.44
N PRO A 217 5.76 -7.27 -1.51
CA PRO A 217 5.60 -7.49 -0.06
C PRO A 217 5.06 -6.27 0.70
N LEU A 218 4.97 -5.09 0.06
CA LEU A 218 4.63 -3.84 0.75
C LEU A 218 3.27 -3.86 1.43
N SER A 219 2.24 -4.43 0.78
CA SER A 219 0.91 -4.54 1.40
C SER A 219 0.89 -5.39 2.67
N PHE A 220 1.75 -6.41 2.76
CA PHE A 220 1.88 -7.25 3.94
C PHE A 220 2.53 -6.47 5.09
N PHE A 221 3.61 -5.73 4.81
CA PHE A 221 4.28 -4.92 5.84
C PHE A 221 3.42 -3.74 6.29
N ALA A 222 2.83 -2.98 5.35
CA ALA A 222 1.97 -1.85 5.69
C ALA A 222 0.78 -2.28 6.55
N GLY A 223 -0.01 -3.24 6.08
CA GLY A 223 -1.16 -3.71 6.83
C GLY A 223 -0.79 -4.51 8.09
N GLY A 224 0.33 -5.21 8.09
CA GLY A 224 0.84 -5.92 9.27
C GLY A 224 1.28 -4.97 10.38
N MET A 225 1.97 -3.88 10.04
CA MET A 225 2.34 -2.83 10.99
C MET A 225 1.11 -2.13 11.55
N GLU A 226 0.12 -1.83 10.71
CA GLU A 226 -1.15 -1.22 11.16
C GLU A 226 -1.92 -2.14 12.12
N VAL A 227 -2.03 -3.43 11.81
CA VAL A 227 -2.64 -4.41 12.72
C VAL A 227 -1.88 -4.49 14.04
N LEU A 228 -0.54 -4.48 14.00
CA LEU A 228 0.29 -4.54 15.21
C LEU A 228 0.12 -3.29 16.08
N ALA A 229 0.18 -2.09 15.50
CA ALA A 229 -0.05 -0.84 16.19
C ALA A 229 -1.46 -0.80 16.80
N SER A 230 -2.47 -1.16 16.02
CA SER A 230 -3.87 -1.21 16.43
C SER A 230 -4.14 -2.22 17.54
N PHE A 231 -3.46 -3.38 17.50
CA PHE A 231 -3.53 -4.37 18.58
C PHE A 231 -3.03 -3.78 19.90
N PHE A 232 -1.88 -3.08 19.89
CA PHE A 232 -1.38 -2.42 21.09
C PHE A 232 -2.32 -1.32 21.60
N LEU A 233 -2.94 -0.54 20.70
CA LEU A 233 -3.98 0.43 21.08
C LEU A 233 -5.16 -0.25 21.80
N LEU A 234 -5.67 -1.36 21.28
CA LEU A 234 -6.78 -2.10 21.90
C LEU A 234 -6.48 -2.63 23.30
N THR A 235 -5.22 -2.95 23.61
CA THR A 235 -4.87 -3.43 24.95
C THR A 235 -5.03 -2.35 26.03
N VAL A 236 -5.14 -1.07 25.64
CA VAL A 236 -5.16 0.13 26.50
C VAL A 236 -3.86 0.32 27.30
N VAL A 237 -3.40 -0.71 28.01
CA VAL A 237 -2.17 -0.74 28.82
C VAL A 237 -0.93 -0.50 27.96
N LEU A 238 -0.87 -1.06 26.75
CA LEU A 238 0.26 -0.89 25.83
C LEU A 238 -0.03 0.16 24.75
N SER A 239 -1.04 1.01 24.93
CA SER A 239 -1.46 1.99 23.92
C SER A 239 -0.34 2.95 23.51
N LEU A 240 0.58 3.31 24.42
CA LEU A 240 1.76 4.11 24.11
C LEU A 240 2.63 3.48 23.01
N LEU A 241 2.83 2.16 23.04
CA LEU A 241 3.54 1.45 21.97
C LEU A 241 2.76 1.47 20.66
N GLY A 242 1.43 1.40 20.74
CA GLY A 242 0.54 1.55 19.59
C GLY A 242 0.74 2.88 18.89
N TRP A 243 0.70 3.99 19.64
CA TRP A 243 0.93 5.33 19.11
C TRP A 243 2.31 5.52 18.48
N ILE A 244 3.35 4.96 19.09
CA ILE A 244 4.71 4.99 18.53
C ILE A 244 4.78 4.19 17.21
N LEU A 245 4.16 3.01 17.16
CA LEU A 245 4.14 2.16 15.97
C LEU A 245 3.24 2.71 14.85
N GLN A 246 2.34 3.64 15.15
CA GLN A 246 1.53 4.32 14.14
C GLN A 246 2.39 5.14 13.17
N LEU A 247 3.51 5.72 13.63
CA LEU A 247 4.43 6.49 12.77
C LEU A 247 5.00 5.63 11.62
N PRO A 248 5.68 4.50 11.85
CA PRO A 248 6.14 3.64 10.77
C PRO A 248 4.99 2.99 9.99
N ALA A 249 3.82 2.74 10.59
CA ALA A 249 2.65 2.23 9.86
C ALA A 249 2.18 3.22 8.79
N VAL A 250 1.97 4.49 9.16
CA VAL A 250 1.53 5.55 8.23
C VAL A 250 2.58 5.80 7.13
N ILE A 251 3.88 5.70 7.43
CA ILE A 251 4.93 5.79 6.39
C ILE A 251 4.76 4.67 5.35
N LEU A 252 4.54 3.43 5.78
CA LEU A 252 4.34 2.29 4.87
C LEU A 252 3.03 2.42 4.08
N GLU A 253 1.99 2.99 4.67
CA GLU A 253 0.72 3.30 4.02
C GLU A 253 0.86 4.36 2.93
N VAL A 254 1.62 5.43 3.19
CA VAL A 254 1.95 6.44 2.17
C VAL A 254 2.73 5.80 1.02
N LEU A 255 3.69 4.92 1.32
CA LEU A 255 4.41 4.16 0.30
C LEU A 255 3.50 3.20 -0.48
N PHE A 256 2.48 2.63 0.17
CA PHE A 256 1.47 1.81 -0.49
C PHE A 256 0.67 2.63 -1.51
N LEU A 257 0.17 3.81 -1.12
CA LEU A 257 -0.53 4.73 -2.02
C LEU A 257 0.37 5.17 -3.18
N TYR A 258 1.66 5.42 -2.92
CA TYR A 258 2.65 5.71 -3.97
C TYR A 258 2.73 4.59 -4.99
N ARG A 259 2.82 3.33 -4.52
CA ARG A 259 2.88 2.18 -5.41
C ARG A 259 1.61 2.06 -6.27
N VAL A 260 0.43 2.24 -5.68
CA VAL A 260 -0.82 2.26 -6.45
C VAL A 260 -0.80 3.36 -7.51
N SER A 261 -0.38 4.57 -7.14
CA SER A 261 -0.29 5.73 -8.02
C SER A 261 0.66 5.50 -9.21
N GLN A 262 1.82 4.87 -8.99
CA GLN A 262 2.76 4.50 -10.06
C GLN A 262 2.17 3.46 -11.01
N ARG A 263 1.45 2.47 -10.49
CA ARG A 263 0.79 1.45 -11.34
C ARG A 263 -0.32 2.03 -12.21
N VAL A 264 -1.09 3.00 -11.71
CA VAL A 264 -2.08 3.75 -12.51
C VAL A 264 -1.40 4.48 -13.68
N LYS A 265 -0.22 5.07 -13.43
CA LYS A 265 0.55 5.77 -14.46
C LYS A 265 1.14 4.80 -15.49
N GLN A 266 1.70 3.67 -15.05
CA GLN A 266 2.31 2.66 -15.92
C GLN A 266 1.29 1.92 -16.80
N GLY A 267 0.12 1.55 -16.28
CA GLY A 267 -0.92 0.86 -17.06
C GLY A 267 -1.61 1.71 -18.15
N ASN A 268 -1.17 2.95 -18.36
CA ASN A 268 -1.68 3.88 -19.37
C ASN A 268 -0.62 4.33 -20.40
N HIS A 269 0.62 3.86 -20.25
CA HIS A 269 1.71 4.04 -21.22
C HIS A 269 1.93 2.74 -21.98
#